data_AF-A0A258L9A3-F1
#
_entry.id   AF-A0A258L9A3-F1
#
_cell.length_a   1.000
_cell.length_b   1.000
_cell.length_c   1.000
_cell.angle_alpha   90.00
_cell.angle_beta   90.00
_cell.angle_gamma   90.00
#
_symmetry.space_group_name_H-M   'P 1'
#
loop_
_entity.id
_entity.type
_entity.pdbx_description
1 polymer ?
#
loop_
_entity_poly.entity_id
_entity_poly.type
_entity_poly.pdbx_seq_one_letter_code
_entity_poly.pdbx_strand_id
1 'polypeptide(L)'
;MKKLILLCLIFSIGHVYAYSASLTNFNGIHKNNNSVVDSLPDVFAKNHADFLESKLRNEAIIKFGTHQLPDNPEDWVKYRTNLRKTIIQKTGLVVNHSLPLDIKETGSIQMKGYRIKNIAFQTRPGVYATAN
;
A
#
# COMPACT_ATOMS: atom_id res chain seq x y z
N MET A 1 38.45 18.04 -22.05
CA MET A 1 37.34 17.83 -21.08
C MET A 1 36.02 18.47 -21.52
N LYS A 2 35.99 19.70 -22.05
CA LYS A 2 34.75 20.37 -22.51
C LYS A 2 34.01 19.67 -23.67
N LYS A 3 34.75 19.02 -24.59
CA LYS A 3 34.17 18.27 -25.73
C LYS A 3 33.51 16.94 -25.33
N LEU A 4 33.92 16.35 -24.20
CA LEU A 4 33.35 15.09 -23.69
C LEU A 4 32.00 15.33 -22.98
N ILE A 5 31.89 16.47 -22.29
CA ILE A 5 30.64 16.90 -21.61
C ILE A 5 29.54 17.23 -22.63
N LEU A 6 29.90 17.84 -23.76
CA LEU A 6 28.94 18.16 -24.82
C LEU A 6 28.37 16.89 -25.48
N LEU A 7 29.18 15.82 -25.61
CA LEU A 7 28.72 14.54 -26.15
C LEU A 7 27.68 13.87 -25.22
N CYS A 8 27.91 13.91 -23.90
CA CYS A 8 26.98 13.34 -22.92
C CYS A 8 25.61 14.03 -22.88
N LEU A 9 25.56 15.35 -23.11
CA LEU A 9 24.31 16.11 -23.16
C LEU A 9 23.47 15.79 -24.41
N ILE A 10 24.10 15.43 -25.53
CA ILE A 10 23.37 15.08 -26.76
C ILE A 10 22.81 13.65 -26.66
N PHE A 11 23.54 12.72 -26.02
CA PHE A 11 23.06 11.35 -25.79
C PHE A 11 21.89 11.26 -24.81
N SER A 12 21.82 12.14 -23.80
CA SER A 12 20.71 12.15 -22.84
C SER A 12 19.40 12.69 -23.41
N ILE A 13 19.46 13.66 -24.34
CA ILE A 13 18.28 14.19 -25.02
C ILE A 13 17.69 13.16 -25.99
N GLY A 14 18.53 12.36 -26.66
CA GLY A 14 18.07 11.30 -27.57
C GLY A 14 17.26 10.18 -26.89
N HIS A 15 17.55 9.86 -25.62
CA HIS A 15 16.79 8.84 -24.88
C HIS A 15 15.39 9.32 -24.46
N VAL A 16 15.20 10.62 -24.22
CA VAL A 16 13.89 11.17 -23.81
C VAL A 16 12.88 11.14 -24.96
N TYR A 17 13.32 11.34 -26.22
CA TYR A 17 12.45 11.27 -27.39
C TYR A 17 12.15 9.85 -27.87
N ALA A 18 13.00 8.85 -27.56
CA ALA A 18 12.76 7.46 -27.94
C ALA A 18 11.72 6.77 -27.03
N TYR A 19 11.59 7.19 -25.77
CA TYR A 19 10.59 6.62 -24.85
C TYR A 19 9.17 7.18 -25.07
N SER A 20 9.02 8.41 -25.57
CA SER A 20 7.69 8.98 -25.84
C SER A 20 7.05 8.47 -27.14
N ALA A 21 7.84 7.93 -28.07
CA ALA A 21 7.34 7.31 -29.30
C ALA A 21 6.93 5.83 -29.15
N SER A 22 7.25 5.19 -28.02
CA SER A 22 6.97 3.75 -27.81
C SER A 22 5.70 3.46 -26.99
N LEU A 23 4.91 4.47 -26.63
CA LEU A 23 3.66 4.31 -25.85
C LEU A 23 2.38 4.55 -26.65
N THR A 24 2.45 4.49 -27.98
CA THR A 24 1.27 4.66 -28.86
C THR A 24 1.26 3.63 -29.98
N ASN A 25 1.26 2.33 -29.66
CA ASN A 25 0.69 1.30 -30.55
C ASN A 25 0.68 -0.09 -29.89
N PHE A 26 -0.30 -0.32 -29.02
CA PHE A 26 -0.81 -1.68 -28.76
C PHE A 26 -2.29 -1.71 -29.10
N ASN A 27 -2.62 -1.49 -30.37
CA ASN A 27 -3.91 -1.91 -30.90
C ASN A 27 -3.80 -3.37 -31.29
N GLY A 28 -4.02 -4.24 -30.31
CA GLY A 28 -4.21 -5.66 -30.54
C GLY A 28 -5.38 -5.88 -31.50
N ILE A 29 -5.07 -6.42 -32.68
CA ILE A 29 -6.04 -6.90 -33.65
C ILE A 29 -6.73 -8.12 -33.03
N HIS A 30 -8.02 -8.00 -32.70
CA HIS A 30 -8.92 -9.14 -32.58
C HIS A 30 -10.01 -9.01 -33.63
N LYS A 31 -9.77 -9.65 -34.80
CA LYS A 31 -10.79 -9.86 -35.82
C LYS A 31 -11.66 -11.03 -35.34
N ASN A 32 -12.76 -10.73 -34.65
CA ASN A 32 -13.67 -11.75 -34.15
C ASN A 32 -14.73 -12.05 -35.23
N ASN A 33 -14.77 -13.30 -35.67
CA ASN A 33 -15.73 -13.81 -36.63
C ASN A 33 -17.13 -13.85 -35.99
N ASN A 34 -18.10 -13.18 -36.61
CA ASN A 34 -19.56 -13.33 -36.47
C ASN A 34 -20.04 -14.12 -35.22
N SER A 35 -19.89 -13.54 -34.03
CA SER A 35 -20.73 -13.90 -32.89
C SER A 35 -21.83 -12.85 -32.81
N VAL A 36 -23.09 -13.28 -32.89
CA VAL A 36 -24.24 -12.45 -32.54
C VAL A 36 -23.93 -11.83 -31.18
N VAL A 37 -23.64 -10.52 -31.18
CA VAL A 37 -23.31 -9.83 -29.95
C VAL A 37 -24.65 -9.67 -29.24
N ASP A 38 -24.90 -10.50 -28.23
CA ASP A 38 -25.89 -10.21 -27.20
C ASP A 38 -25.40 -8.97 -26.45
N SER A 39 -25.49 -7.83 -27.13
CA SER A 39 -25.14 -6.54 -26.58
C SER A 39 -26.33 -6.17 -25.73
N LEU A 40 -26.22 -6.42 -24.44
CA LEU A 40 -26.98 -5.67 -23.45
C LEU A 40 -27.02 -4.21 -23.94
N PRO A 41 -28.20 -3.57 -23.99
CA PRO A 41 -28.29 -2.20 -24.48
C PRO A 41 -27.25 -1.35 -23.74
N ASP A 42 -26.58 -0.46 -24.46
CA ASP A 42 -25.60 0.48 -23.90
C ASP A 42 -26.39 1.50 -23.04
N VAL A 43 -26.81 1.07 -21.84
CA VAL A 43 -27.68 1.85 -20.95
C VAL A 43 -26.90 2.98 -20.27
N PHE A 44 -25.57 2.89 -20.28
CA PHE A 44 -24.68 3.88 -19.69
C PHE A 44 -24.02 4.71 -20.78
N ALA A 45 -24.07 6.03 -20.66
CA ALA A 45 -23.33 6.89 -21.57
C ALA A 45 -21.82 6.56 -21.50
N LYS A 46 -21.18 6.43 -22.66
CA LYS A 46 -19.74 6.13 -22.80
C LYS A 46 -18.83 7.10 -22.02
N ASN A 47 -19.32 8.30 -21.74
CA ASN A 47 -18.68 9.31 -20.89
C ASN A 47 -19.51 9.48 -19.61
N HIS A 48 -19.39 8.55 -18.66
CA HIS A 48 -19.88 8.78 -17.30
C HIS A 48 -18.71 9.24 -16.44
N ALA A 49 -18.82 10.43 -15.85
CA ALA A 49 -17.94 10.80 -14.76
C ALA A 49 -18.22 9.84 -13.59
N ASP A 50 -17.18 9.23 -13.03
CA ASP A 50 -17.33 8.41 -11.82
C ASP A 50 -17.57 9.33 -10.62
N PHE A 51 -18.85 9.63 -10.38
CA PHE A 51 -19.28 10.48 -9.28
C PHE A 51 -18.91 9.92 -7.92
N LEU A 52 -18.82 8.59 -7.78
CA LEU A 52 -18.42 7.95 -6.54
C LEU A 52 -16.92 8.17 -6.29
N GLU A 53 -16.09 7.94 -7.30
CA GLU A 53 -14.64 8.22 -7.22
C GLU A 53 -14.38 9.69 -6.90
N SER A 54 -15.03 10.61 -7.62
CA SER A 54 -14.88 12.05 -7.39
C SER A 54 -15.30 12.47 -5.97
N LYS A 55 -16.39 11.90 -5.46
CA LYS A 55 -16.85 12.14 -4.08
C LYS A 55 -15.85 11.60 -3.06
N LEU A 56 -15.45 10.33 -3.17
CA LEU A 56 -14.51 9.70 -2.25
C LEU A 56 -13.14 10.41 -2.25
N ARG A 57 -12.67 10.84 -3.42
CA ARG A 57 -11.45 11.64 -3.56
C ARG A 57 -11.58 12.96 -2.82
N ASN A 58 -12.68 13.68 -2.99
CA ASN A 58 -12.90 14.95 -2.30
C ASN A 58 -12.97 14.75 -0.77
N GLU A 59 -13.68 13.71 -0.31
CA GLU A 59 -13.73 13.35 1.11
C GLU A 59 -12.34 13.04 1.67
N ALA A 60 -11.53 12.28 0.94
CA ALA A 60 -10.16 11.95 1.33
C ALA A 60 -9.27 13.21 1.42
N ILE A 61 -9.36 14.14 0.45
CA ILE A 61 -8.63 15.41 0.48
C ILE A 61 -9.00 16.23 1.72
N ILE A 62 -10.31 16.36 1.99
CA ILE A 62 -10.81 17.09 3.17
C ILE A 62 -10.30 16.43 4.46
N LYS A 63 -10.37 15.10 4.55
CA LYS A 63 -9.88 14.36 5.72
C LYS A 63 -8.37 14.41 5.86
N PHE A 64 -7.60 14.43 4.77
CA PHE A 64 -6.16 14.54 4.84
C PHE A 64 -5.72 15.83 5.55
N GLY A 65 -6.41 16.95 5.29
CA GLY A 65 -6.18 18.22 5.98
C GLY A 65 -6.37 18.15 7.50
N THR A 66 -7.17 17.20 8.01
CA THR A 66 -7.35 17.01 9.46
C THR A 66 -6.34 16.05 10.09
N HIS A 67 -5.53 15.35 9.30
CA HIS A 67 -4.54 14.36 9.76
C HIS A 67 -3.10 14.83 9.53
N GLN A 68 -2.86 16.14 9.63
CA GLN A 68 -1.51 16.68 9.52
C GLN A 68 -0.67 16.28 10.73
N LEU A 69 0.60 15.99 10.46
CA LEU A 69 1.58 15.65 11.49
C LEU A 69 2.16 16.92 12.09
N PRO A 70 2.56 16.90 13.38
CA PRO A 70 3.29 18.02 13.96
C PRO A 70 4.59 18.31 13.22
N ASP A 71 5.00 19.57 13.18
CA ASP A 71 6.22 20.04 12.52
C ASP A 71 7.42 20.14 13.48
N ASN A 72 7.19 19.96 14.79
CA ASN A 72 8.20 20.10 15.83
C ASN A 72 8.21 18.92 16.81
N PRO A 73 9.37 18.62 17.43
CA PRO A 73 9.52 17.44 18.29
C PRO A 73 8.64 17.43 19.55
N GLU A 74 8.36 18.58 20.15
CA GLU A 74 7.56 18.65 21.38
C GLU A 74 6.11 18.23 21.12
N ASP A 75 5.52 18.77 20.05
CA ASP A 75 4.15 18.43 19.67
C ASP A 75 4.03 17.00 19.16
N TRP A 76 5.09 16.42 18.62
CA TRP A 76 5.16 14.98 18.30
C TRP A 76 4.98 14.09 19.54
N VAL A 77 5.56 14.47 20.67
CA VAL A 77 5.41 13.72 21.93
C VAL A 77 3.95 13.77 22.40
N LYS A 78 3.34 14.96 22.38
CA LYS A 78 1.92 15.16 22.74
C LYS A 78 1.01 14.37 21.79
N TYR A 79 1.23 14.50 20.49
CA TYR A 79 0.46 13.81 19.44
C TYR A 79 0.51 12.29 19.60
N ARG A 80 1.71 11.70 19.73
CA ARG A 80 1.89 10.25 19.91
C ARG A 80 1.15 9.75 21.14
N THR A 81 1.25 10.47 22.25
CA THR A 81 0.64 10.08 23.53
C THR A 81 -0.89 10.07 23.41
N ASN A 82 -1.47 11.12 22.82
CA ASN A 82 -2.91 11.23 22.60
C ASN A 82 -3.41 10.19 21.61
N LEU A 83 -2.73 10.00 20.49
CA LEU A 83 -3.08 9.00 19.48
C LEU A 83 -3.08 7.59 20.09
N ARG A 84 -2.03 7.23 20.85
CA ARG A 84 -1.96 5.94 21.55
C ARG A 84 -3.14 5.75 22.50
N LYS A 85 -3.48 6.77 23.29
CA LYS A 85 -4.64 6.74 24.20
C LYS A 85 -5.94 6.51 23.44
N THR A 86 -6.16 7.22 22.34
CA THR A 86 -7.35 7.07 21.49
C THR A 86 -7.44 5.66 20.89
N ILE A 87 -6.33 5.13 20.37
CA ILE A 87 -6.29 3.77 19.82
C ILE A 87 -6.64 2.75 20.90
N ILE A 88 -6.04 2.84 22.08
CA ILE A 88 -6.35 1.94 23.22
C ILE A 88 -7.83 2.00 23.57
N GLN A 89 -8.39 3.20 23.70
CA GLN A 89 -9.81 3.40 24.03
C GLN A 89 -10.75 2.84 22.97
N LYS A 90 -10.45 3.04 21.68
CA LYS A 90 -11.30 2.61 20.57
C LYS A 90 -11.21 1.12 20.26
N THR A 91 -10.06 0.50 20.53
CA THR A 91 -9.83 -0.93 20.26
C THR A 91 -10.14 -1.82 21.46
N GLY A 92 -10.25 -1.26 22.66
CA GLY A 92 -10.33 -2.05 23.89
C GLY A 92 -9.05 -2.83 24.19
N LEU A 93 -7.90 -2.36 23.68
CA LEU A 93 -6.60 -2.99 23.94
C LEU A 93 -6.31 -2.98 25.44
N VAL A 94 -6.10 -4.16 26.01
CA VAL A 94 -5.65 -4.32 27.40
C VAL A 94 -4.17 -4.66 27.39
N VAL A 95 -3.36 -3.84 28.07
CA VAL A 95 -1.92 -4.08 28.22
C VAL A 95 -1.66 -4.57 29.63
N ASN A 96 -1.09 -5.77 29.76
CA ASN A 96 -0.66 -6.33 31.04
C ASN A 96 0.86 -6.52 31.03
N HIS A 97 1.59 -5.54 31.58
CA HIS A 97 3.05 -5.61 31.69
C HIS A 97 3.55 -6.58 32.75
N SER A 98 2.66 -7.10 33.60
CA SER A 98 2.98 -8.08 34.64
C SER A 98 2.76 -9.52 34.19
N LEU A 99 2.17 -9.74 33.00
CA LEU A 99 2.06 -11.08 32.42
C LEU A 99 3.47 -11.55 32.02
N PRO A 100 3.99 -12.64 32.61
CA PRO A 100 5.29 -13.16 32.24
C PRO A 100 5.28 -13.67 30.79
N LEU A 101 6.42 -13.61 30.11
CA LEU A 101 6.59 -14.20 28.80
C LEU A 101 6.53 -15.72 28.93
N ASP A 102 5.46 -16.32 28.42
CA ASP A 102 5.34 -17.78 28.24
C ASP A 102 5.28 -18.08 26.74
N ILE A 103 6.31 -18.76 26.25
CA ILE A 103 6.52 -19.07 24.84
C ILE A 103 7.15 -20.46 24.70
N LYS A 104 6.67 -21.25 23.75
CA LYS A 104 7.16 -22.60 23.46
C LYS A 104 7.32 -22.81 21.96
N GLU A 105 8.46 -23.33 21.53
CA GLU A 105 8.66 -23.85 20.18
C GLU A 105 7.87 -25.16 20.02
N THR A 106 7.00 -25.23 19.02
CA THR A 106 6.13 -26.38 18.73
C THR A 106 6.59 -27.17 17.51
N GLY A 107 7.47 -26.60 16.69
CA GLY A 107 8.05 -27.28 15.54
C GLY A 107 9.05 -26.41 14.80
N SER A 108 9.81 -27.01 13.89
CA SER A 108 10.76 -26.26 13.08
C SER A 108 11.01 -26.89 11.72
N ILE A 109 11.20 -26.05 10.71
CA ILE A 109 11.47 -26.44 9.32
C ILE A 109 12.73 -25.71 8.84
N GLN A 110 13.72 -26.48 8.40
CA GLN A 110 14.94 -25.94 7.81
C GLN A 110 14.68 -25.52 6.36
N MET A 111 14.99 -24.26 6.03
CA MET A 111 14.95 -23.71 4.69
C MET A 111 16.36 -23.46 4.18
N LYS A 112 16.50 -23.06 2.90
CA LYS A 112 17.79 -22.64 2.35
C LYS A 112 18.17 -21.27 2.94
N GLY A 113 19.11 -21.26 3.87
CA GLY A 113 19.66 -20.03 4.47
C GLY A 113 18.89 -19.48 5.68
N TYR A 114 17.80 -20.11 6.10
CA TYR A 114 17.05 -19.75 7.32
C TYR A 114 16.26 -20.95 7.85
N ARG A 115 15.64 -20.79 9.03
CA ARG A 115 14.80 -21.80 9.67
C ARG A 115 13.53 -21.15 10.18
N ILE A 116 12.40 -21.78 9.93
CA ILE A 116 11.09 -21.37 10.44
C ILE A 116 10.86 -22.09 11.77
N LYS A 117 10.35 -21.38 12.78
CA LYS A 117 10.05 -21.92 14.11
C LYS A 117 8.59 -21.65 14.43
N ASN A 118 7.80 -22.70 14.51
CA ASN A 118 6.43 -22.56 14.98
C ASN A 118 6.49 -22.37 16.49
N ILE A 119 5.83 -21.33 17.00
CA ILE A 119 5.76 -21.01 18.42
C ILE A 119 4.31 -20.92 18.88
N ALA A 120 4.06 -21.29 20.12
CA ALA A 120 2.88 -20.91 20.88
C ALA A 120 3.31 -19.93 21.96
N PHE A 121 2.61 -18.81 22.11
CA PHE A 121 2.91 -17.80 23.13
C PHE A 121 1.64 -17.28 23.79
N GLN A 122 1.76 -16.91 25.06
CA GLN A 122 0.64 -16.48 25.87
C GLN A 122 0.27 -15.02 25.59
N THR A 123 -0.99 -14.76 25.20
CA THR A 123 -1.52 -13.41 24.94
C THR A 123 -2.34 -12.84 26.10
N ARG A 124 -2.92 -13.73 26.92
CA ARG A 124 -3.63 -13.42 28.18
C ARG A 124 -3.42 -14.58 29.17
N PRO A 125 -3.68 -14.42 30.48
CA PRO A 125 -3.71 -15.53 31.42
C PRO A 125 -4.47 -16.75 30.87
N GLY A 126 -3.77 -17.88 30.66
CA GLY A 126 -4.33 -19.12 30.10
C GLY A 126 -4.67 -19.13 28.59
N VAL A 127 -4.44 -18.05 27.84
CA VAL A 127 -4.79 -17.95 26.41
C VAL A 127 -3.54 -17.86 25.55
N TYR A 128 -3.42 -18.75 24.57
CA TYR A 128 -2.27 -18.85 23.69
C TYR A 128 -2.63 -18.51 22.24
N ALA A 129 -1.69 -17.89 21.54
CA ALA A 129 -1.71 -17.71 20.09
C ALA A 129 -0.50 -18.44 19.47
N THR A 130 -0.56 -18.69 18.16
CA THR A 130 0.54 -19.32 17.41
C THR A 130 1.15 -18.34 16.42
N ALA A 131 2.44 -18.47 16.15
CA ALA A 131 3.20 -17.70 15.16
C ALA A 131 4.37 -18.53 14.60
N ASN A 132 5.00 -18.06 13.51
CA ASN A 132 6.08 -18.77 12.81
C ASN A 132 7.26 -17.84 12.47
#